data_AF-A0A955GS50-F1
#
_entry.id   AF-A0A955GS50-F1
#
_cell.length_a   1.000
_cell.length_b   1.000
_cell.length_c   1.000
_cell.angle_alpha   90.00
_cell.angle_beta   90.00
_cell.angle_gamma   90.00
#
_symmetry.space_group_name_H-M   'P 1'
#
loop_
_entity.id
_entity.type
_entity.pdbx_description
1 polymer ?
#
loop_
_entity_poly.entity_id
_entity_poly.type
_entity_poly.pdbx_seq_one_letter_code
_entity_poly.pdbx_strand_id
1 'polypeptide(L)'
;MAAVRWVRKYLKFIKVGSFLGTRQIKRGSIWINLLIISIMTLTFLSLVVIPGILVGLTEGSFEQNREHLTGDLYLTTLPDEETIINTQDIIRVLDTLPEVESYSVRYKIAATVEAGYINRSDFTKDAESLSINAYAIDPENEEATTDLSKFLVEGEMLENEESGQLLIGATLLQKYSDFADLFEPLVDV
;
A
#
# COMPACT_ATOMS: atom_id res chain seq x y z
N MET A 1 26.08 48.83 -22.44
CA MET A 1 26.38 49.41 -21.10
C MET A 1 25.17 49.93 -20.30
N ALA A 2 24.00 50.16 -20.90
CA ALA A 2 22.82 50.69 -20.19
C ALA A 2 22.08 49.67 -19.30
N ALA A 3 21.92 48.42 -19.74
CA ALA A 3 21.20 47.37 -19.00
C ALA A 3 21.83 47.04 -17.63
N VAL A 4 23.18 46.98 -17.57
CA VAL A 4 23.93 46.72 -16.31
C VAL A 4 23.72 47.83 -15.29
N ARG A 5 23.57 49.09 -15.74
CA ARG A 5 23.30 50.23 -14.84
C ARG A 5 21.88 50.17 -14.26
N TRP A 6 20.91 49.67 -15.02
CA TRP A 6 19.53 49.50 -14.57
C TRP A 6 19.41 48.37 -13.53
N VAL A 7 20.01 47.20 -13.80
CA VAL A 7 20.06 46.07 -12.85
C VAL A 7 20.75 46.48 -11.54
N ARG A 8 21.88 47.19 -11.61
CA ARG A 8 22.55 47.72 -10.40
C ARG A 8 21.68 48.73 -9.63
N LYS A 9 20.83 49.50 -10.31
CA LYS A 9 19.89 50.43 -9.67
C LYS A 9 18.78 49.65 -8.95
N TYR A 10 18.21 48.62 -9.57
CA TYR A 10 17.22 47.74 -8.95
C TYR A 10 17.77 46.96 -7.76
N LEU A 11 18.99 46.44 -7.86
CA LEU A 11 19.67 45.78 -6.74
C LEU A 11 19.86 46.75 -5.55
N LYS A 12 20.17 48.03 -5.82
CA LYS A 12 20.20 49.06 -4.76
C LYS A 12 18.82 49.29 -4.15
N PHE A 13 17.76 49.33 -4.94
CA PHE A 13 16.40 49.48 -4.42
C PHE A 13 15.95 48.29 -3.57
N ILE A 14 16.26 47.05 -3.98
CA ILE A 14 15.99 45.84 -3.19
C ILE A 14 16.77 45.86 -1.87
N LYS A 15 18.04 46.27 -1.91
CA LYS A 15 18.87 46.38 -0.70
C LYS A 15 18.33 47.44 0.28
N VAL A 16 17.89 48.58 -0.24
CA VAL A 16 17.26 49.64 0.58
C VAL A 16 15.89 49.17 1.10
N GLY A 17 15.08 48.52 0.28
CA GLY A 17 13.78 47.97 0.68
C GLY A 17 13.90 46.91 1.77
N SER A 18 14.83 45.96 1.64
CA SER A 18 15.10 44.95 2.67
C SER A 18 15.62 45.57 3.97
N PHE A 19 16.47 46.61 3.89
CA PHE A 19 16.93 47.35 5.06
C PHE A 19 15.79 48.07 5.79
N LEU A 20 14.88 48.69 5.05
CA LEU A 20 13.69 49.34 5.62
C LEU A 20 12.74 48.30 6.23
N GLY A 21 12.47 47.20 5.53
CA GLY A 21 11.58 46.13 5.99
C GLY A 21 12.09 45.44 7.26
N THR A 22 13.38 45.08 7.31
CA THR A 22 13.98 44.48 8.52
C THR A 22 13.95 45.42 9.72
N ARG A 23 14.17 46.73 9.51
CA ARG A 23 14.02 47.73 10.58
C ARG A 23 12.57 47.90 11.03
N GLN A 24 11.61 47.81 10.11
CA GLN A 24 10.18 47.90 10.42
C GLN A 24 9.71 46.69 11.24
N ILE A 25 10.11 45.48 10.87
CA ILE A 25 9.80 44.25 11.63
C ILE A 25 10.36 44.34 13.05
N LYS A 26 11.59 44.84 13.22
CA LYS A 26 12.22 45.02 14.55
C LYS A 26 11.57 46.09 15.43
N ARG A 27 10.98 47.14 14.84
CA ARG A 27 10.33 48.23 15.59
C ARG A 27 8.83 48.03 15.79
N GLY A 28 8.22 47.09 15.06
CA GLY A 28 6.82 46.72 15.22
C GLY A 28 6.55 45.96 16.53
N SER A 29 5.28 45.72 16.83
CA SER A 29 4.89 44.88 17.97
C SER A 29 5.36 43.44 17.73
N ILE A 30 6.30 42.99 18.56
CA ILE A 30 6.85 41.63 18.51
C ILE A 30 5.74 40.57 18.55
N TRP A 31 4.69 40.83 19.34
CA TRP A 31 3.54 39.95 19.50
C TRP A 31 2.70 39.83 18.22
N ILE A 32 2.45 40.94 17.54
CA ILE A 32 1.66 40.94 16.30
C ILE A 32 2.44 40.26 15.17
N ASN A 33 3.74 40.53 15.06
CA ASN A 33 4.58 39.87 14.05
C ASN A 33 4.64 38.35 14.29
N LEU A 34 4.79 37.91 15.55
CA LEU A 34 4.77 36.50 15.91
C LEU A 34 3.41 35.87 15.59
N LEU A 35 2.31 36.55 15.92
CA LEU A 35 0.96 36.08 15.62
C LEU A 35 0.74 35.91 14.11
N ILE A 36 1.15 36.88 13.29
CA ILE A 36 1.03 36.79 11.82
C ILE A 36 1.89 35.64 11.29
N ILE A 37 3.16 35.53 11.70
CA ILE A 37 4.04 34.44 11.26
C ILE A 37 3.45 33.08 11.65
N SER A 38 2.89 32.96 12.86
CA SER A 38 2.25 31.73 13.32
C SER A 38 1.02 31.38 12.49
N ILE A 39 0.11 32.32 12.24
CA ILE A 39 -1.07 32.10 11.40
C ILE A 39 -0.68 31.75 9.96
N MET A 40 0.28 32.47 9.38
CA MET A 40 0.78 32.17 8.03
C MET A 40 1.44 30.80 7.95
N THR A 41 2.18 30.39 8.99
CA THR A 41 2.80 29.06 9.05
C THR A 41 1.75 27.98 9.22
N LEU A 42 0.76 28.19 10.09
CA LEU A 42 -0.32 27.21 10.34
C LEU A 42 -1.20 27.02 9.10
N THR A 43 -1.56 28.12 8.42
CA THR A 43 -2.32 28.06 7.16
C THR A 43 -1.51 27.38 6.06
N PHE A 44 -0.23 27.73 5.90
CA PHE A 44 0.67 27.04 4.98
C PHE A 44 0.78 25.54 5.30
N LEU A 45 0.99 25.19 6.57
CA LEU A 45 1.09 23.80 7.02
C LEU A 45 -0.19 23.04 6.71
N SER A 46 -1.36 23.63 6.97
CA SER A 46 -2.65 22.99 6.68
C SER A 46 -2.85 22.71 5.19
N LEU A 47 -2.38 23.62 4.32
CA LEU A 47 -2.48 23.47 2.87
C LEU A 47 -1.50 22.45 2.29
N VAL A 48 -0.37 22.19 2.94
CA VAL A 48 0.66 21.25 2.44
C VAL A 48 0.54 19.87 3.08
N VAL A 49 0.28 19.80 4.39
CA VAL A 49 0.28 18.53 5.14
C VAL A 49 -0.89 17.65 4.74
N ILE A 50 -2.09 18.19 4.61
CA ILE A 50 -3.27 17.37 4.31
C ILE A 50 -3.14 16.71 2.92
N PRO A 51 -2.84 17.44 1.83
CA PRO A 51 -2.60 16.80 0.54
C PRO A 51 -1.37 15.90 0.55
N GLY A 52 -0.32 16.29 1.29
CA GLY A 52 0.91 15.49 1.40
C GLY A 52 0.66 14.11 2.02
N ILE A 53 -0.12 14.03 3.10
CA ILE A 53 -0.51 12.76 3.71
C ILE A 53 -1.41 11.96 2.77
N LEU A 54 -2.38 12.61 2.11
CA LEU A 54 -3.28 11.92 1.19
C LEU A 54 -2.52 11.26 0.03
N VAL A 55 -1.62 12.01 -0.62
CA VAL A 55 -0.80 11.49 -1.71
C VAL A 55 0.18 10.44 -1.19
N GLY A 56 0.81 10.66 -0.04
CA GLY A 56 1.74 9.69 0.55
C GLY A 56 1.09 8.36 0.91
N LEU A 57 -0.12 8.37 1.47
CA LEU A 57 -0.88 7.15 1.75
C LEU A 57 -1.30 6.42 0.48
N THR A 58 -1.78 7.18 -0.52
CA THR A 58 -2.19 6.62 -1.80
C THR A 58 -1.02 5.97 -2.52
N GLU A 59 0.09 6.71 -2.69
CA GLU A 59 1.29 6.23 -3.36
C GLU A 59 1.92 5.06 -2.60
N GLY A 60 2.04 5.17 -1.27
CA GLY A 60 2.60 4.09 -0.45
C GLY A 60 1.78 2.80 -0.54
N SER A 61 0.45 2.91 -0.62
CA SER A 61 -0.44 1.76 -0.81
C SER A 61 -0.29 1.15 -2.20
N PHE A 62 -0.14 1.96 -3.25
CA PHE A 62 0.12 1.48 -4.60
C PHE A 62 1.50 0.82 -4.73
N GLU A 63 2.52 1.40 -4.11
CA GLU A 63 3.88 0.84 -4.09
C GLU A 63 3.88 -0.53 -3.42
N GLN A 64 3.33 -0.61 -2.20
CA GLN A 64 3.26 -1.86 -1.45
C GLN A 64 2.44 -2.92 -2.19
N ASN A 65 1.34 -2.53 -2.84
CA ASN A 65 0.53 -3.45 -3.65
C ASN A 65 1.28 -3.93 -4.91
N ARG A 66 2.06 -3.04 -5.53
CA ARG A 66 2.88 -3.38 -6.70
C ARG A 66 3.99 -4.35 -6.30
N GLU A 67 4.74 -4.04 -5.26
CA GLU A 67 5.88 -4.85 -4.80
C GLU A 67 5.44 -6.22 -4.25
N HIS A 68 4.30 -6.33 -3.56
CA HIS A 68 3.99 -7.52 -2.77
C HIS A 68 2.72 -8.27 -3.15
N LEU A 69 1.91 -7.76 -4.08
CA LEU A 69 0.67 -8.44 -4.46
C LEU A 69 0.55 -8.69 -5.96
N THR A 70 0.85 -7.67 -6.77
CA THR A 70 0.51 -7.65 -8.20
C THR A 70 1.71 -7.72 -9.13
N GLY A 71 2.89 -7.28 -8.68
CA GLY A 71 4.03 -7.01 -9.55
C GLY A 71 3.77 -5.82 -10.47
N ASP A 72 4.67 -5.60 -11.43
CA ASP A 72 4.54 -4.52 -12.42
C ASP A 72 3.40 -4.76 -13.42
N LEU A 73 3.06 -6.02 -13.70
CA LEU A 73 2.00 -6.42 -14.62
C LEU A 73 1.12 -7.49 -14.00
N TYR A 74 -0.16 -7.18 -13.83
CA TYR A 74 -1.17 -8.12 -13.32
C TYR A 74 -2.18 -8.49 -14.39
N LEU A 75 -2.20 -9.78 -14.77
CA LEU A 75 -3.14 -10.32 -15.74
C LEU A 75 -4.36 -10.88 -15.01
N THR A 76 -5.54 -10.36 -15.33
CA THR A 76 -6.83 -10.82 -14.78
C THR A 76 -7.73 -11.36 -15.89
N THR A 77 -8.73 -12.14 -15.51
CA THR A 77 -9.80 -12.55 -16.42
C THR A 77 -10.62 -11.35 -16.89
N LEU A 78 -11.24 -11.48 -18.06
CA LEU A 78 -12.24 -10.53 -18.52
C LEU A 78 -13.48 -10.61 -17.61
N PRO A 79 -14.28 -9.54 -17.47
CA PRO A 79 -15.43 -9.52 -16.55
C PRO A 79 -16.45 -10.65 -16.76
N ASP A 80 -16.58 -11.13 -18.00
CA ASP A 80 -17.54 -12.17 -18.40
C ASP A 80 -16.90 -13.58 -18.49
N GLU A 81 -15.63 -13.73 -18.11
CA GLU A 81 -14.86 -14.97 -18.24
C GLU A 81 -14.36 -15.46 -16.87
N GLU A 82 -14.49 -16.77 -16.62
CA GLU A 82 -14.03 -17.39 -15.37
C GLU A 82 -12.53 -17.70 -15.35
N THR A 83 -11.90 -17.78 -16.54
CA THR A 83 -10.48 -18.12 -16.69
C THR A 83 -9.80 -17.29 -17.77
N ILE A 84 -8.47 -17.20 -17.69
CA ILE A 84 -7.68 -16.58 -18.75
C ILE A 84 -7.63 -17.55 -19.93
N ILE A 85 -8.10 -17.10 -21.09
CA ILE A 85 -8.08 -17.91 -22.30
C ILE A 85 -6.62 -18.09 -22.73
N ASN A 86 -6.22 -19.33 -23.06
CA ASN A 86 -4.88 -19.69 -23.52
C ASN A 86 -3.74 -19.36 -22.53
N THR A 87 -3.93 -19.57 -21.23
CA THR A 87 -2.88 -19.35 -20.19
C THR A 87 -1.54 -20.01 -20.55
N GLN A 88 -1.56 -21.22 -21.10
CA GLN A 88 -0.33 -21.93 -21.49
C GLN A 88 0.45 -21.22 -22.60
N ASP A 89 -0.23 -20.52 -23.50
CA ASP A 89 0.42 -19.77 -24.57
C ASP A 89 1.06 -18.51 -24.00
N ILE A 90 0.37 -17.85 -23.05
CA ILE A 90 0.89 -16.69 -22.32
C ILE A 90 2.15 -17.06 -21.55
N ILE A 91 2.12 -18.17 -20.79
CA ILE A 91 3.29 -18.68 -20.05
C ILE A 91 4.48 -18.90 -21.00
N ARG A 92 4.27 -19.58 -22.13
CA ARG A 92 5.34 -19.80 -23.11
C ARG A 92 5.90 -18.50 -23.69
N VAL A 93 5.07 -17.46 -23.86
CA VAL A 93 5.56 -16.15 -24.30
C VAL A 93 6.36 -15.48 -23.19
N LEU A 94 5.89 -15.50 -21.94
CA LEU A 94 6.60 -14.94 -20.80
C LEU A 94 7.99 -15.58 -20.62
N ASP A 95 8.10 -16.89 -20.78
CA ASP A 95 9.38 -17.62 -20.73
C ASP A 95 10.38 -17.20 -21.83
N THR A 96 9.89 -16.64 -22.95
CA THR A 96 10.74 -16.20 -24.06
C THR A 96 11.22 -14.77 -23.94
N LEU A 97 10.62 -13.97 -23.04
CA LEU A 97 10.91 -12.55 -22.89
C LEU A 97 12.01 -12.35 -21.84
N PRO A 98 13.21 -11.88 -22.22
CA PRO A 98 14.29 -11.64 -21.26
C PRO A 98 14.00 -10.47 -20.31
N GLU A 99 13.01 -9.63 -20.60
CA GLU A 99 12.58 -8.52 -19.73
C GLU A 99 11.74 -8.98 -18.53
N VAL A 100 11.24 -10.23 -18.54
CA VAL A 100 10.47 -10.80 -17.43
C VAL A 100 11.45 -11.43 -16.45
N GLU A 101 11.60 -10.83 -15.27
CA GLU A 101 12.47 -11.35 -14.20
C GLU A 101 11.85 -12.57 -13.52
N SER A 102 10.59 -12.45 -13.10
CA SER A 102 9.80 -13.51 -12.47
C SER A 102 8.33 -13.32 -12.79
N TYR A 103 7.56 -14.41 -12.68
CA TYR A 103 6.11 -14.36 -12.74
C TYR A 103 5.53 -15.45 -11.85
N SER A 104 4.33 -15.19 -11.31
CA SER A 104 3.57 -16.17 -10.55
C SER A 104 2.19 -16.38 -11.15
N VAL A 105 1.85 -17.66 -11.37
CA VAL A 105 0.53 -18.06 -11.84
C VAL A 105 -0.33 -18.43 -10.65
N ARG A 106 -1.45 -17.73 -10.46
CA ARG A 106 -2.38 -17.99 -9.36
C ARG A 106 -3.70 -18.56 -9.87
N TYR A 107 -4.15 -19.66 -9.27
CA TYR A 107 -5.46 -20.23 -9.53
C TYR A 107 -6.42 -19.81 -8.42
N LYS A 108 -7.41 -19.01 -8.77
CA LYS A 108 -8.43 -18.53 -7.84
C LYS A 108 -9.52 -19.57 -7.64
N ILE A 109 -9.81 -19.92 -6.39
CA ILE A 109 -10.84 -20.90 -6.01
C ILE A 109 -11.72 -20.26 -4.93
N ALA A 110 -13.03 -20.30 -5.11
CA ALA A 110 -13.94 -19.95 -4.02
C ALA A 110 -13.94 -21.08 -2.98
N ALA A 111 -13.63 -20.74 -1.73
CA ALA A 111 -13.52 -21.71 -0.64
C ALA A 111 -14.28 -21.23 0.59
N THR A 112 -14.73 -22.17 1.42
CA THR A 112 -15.31 -21.88 2.73
C THR A 112 -14.42 -22.51 3.78
N VAL A 113 -13.93 -21.69 4.71
CA VAL A 113 -13.10 -22.14 5.83
C VAL A 113 -14.00 -22.21 7.07
N GLU A 114 -14.02 -23.37 7.71
CA GLU A 114 -14.77 -23.58 8.95
C GLU A 114 -13.80 -23.79 10.12
N ALA A 115 -14.05 -23.11 11.22
CA ALA A 115 -13.30 -23.22 12.47
C ALA A 115 -13.99 -24.18 13.45
N GLY A 116 -13.23 -24.83 14.33
CA GLY A 116 -13.77 -25.64 15.42
C GLY A 116 -14.57 -26.91 15.02
N TYR A 117 -14.47 -27.41 13.77
CA TYR A 117 -15.27 -28.56 13.30
C TYR A 117 -15.15 -29.81 14.21
N ILE A 118 -13.94 -30.11 14.67
CA ILE A 118 -13.66 -31.28 15.54
C ILE A 118 -14.13 -31.04 16.98
N ASN A 119 -14.00 -29.80 17.47
CA ASN A 119 -14.25 -29.45 18.87
C ASN A 119 -15.68 -28.94 19.14
N ARG A 120 -16.54 -28.98 18.11
CA ARG A 120 -17.91 -28.50 18.16
C ARG A 120 -18.76 -29.39 19.09
N SER A 121 -19.17 -28.81 20.21
CA SER A 121 -20.01 -29.48 21.22
C SER A 121 -21.48 -29.60 20.81
N ASP A 122 -21.95 -28.73 19.92
CA ASP A 122 -23.35 -28.67 19.48
C ASP A 122 -23.43 -28.44 17.98
N PHE A 123 -23.88 -29.47 17.24
CA PHE A 123 -24.05 -29.44 15.79
C PHE A 123 -25.34 -28.72 15.34
N THR A 124 -26.20 -28.26 16.26
CA THR A 124 -27.47 -27.60 15.91
C THR A 124 -27.33 -26.09 15.67
N LYS A 125 -26.22 -25.49 16.11
CA LYS A 125 -25.88 -24.09 15.81
C LYS A 125 -25.24 -23.95 14.43
N ASP A 126 -25.11 -22.73 13.93
CA ASP A 126 -24.32 -22.52 12.71
C ASP A 126 -22.82 -22.69 13.01
N ALA A 127 -22.07 -23.24 12.05
CA ALA A 127 -20.63 -23.33 12.17
C ALA A 127 -20.03 -21.94 12.01
N GLU A 128 -18.99 -21.66 12.79
CA GLU A 128 -18.14 -20.51 12.47
C GLU A 128 -17.46 -20.80 11.14
N SER A 129 -17.90 -20.08 10.10
CA SER A 129 -17.52 -20.33 8.72
C SER A 129 -17.36 -19.02 7.97
N LEU A 130 -16.34 -18.96 7.12
CA LEU A 130 -16.01 -17.77 6.33
C LEU A 130 -15.81 -18.15 4.87
N SER A 131 -16.52 -17.47 3.98
CA SER A 131 -16.34 -17.61 2.54
C SER A 131 -15.18 -16.74 2.08
N ILE A 132 -14.14 -17.36 1.52
CA ILE A 132 -12.91 -16.71 1.08
C ILE A 132 -12.59 -17.06 -0.38
N ASN A 133 -11.70 -16.27 -0.98
CA ASN A 133 -11.04 -16.67 -2.21
C ASN A 133 -9.68 -17.28 -1.81
N ALA A 134 -9.53 -18.58 -2.04
CA ALA A 134 -8.25 -19.25 -1.93
C ALA A 134 -7.49 -19.12 -3.25
N TYR A 135 -6.16 -19.07 -3.16
CA TYR A 135 -5.28 -19.06 -4.32
C TYR A 135 -4.34 -20.25 -4.24
N ALA A 136 -4.34 -21.08 -5.28
CA ALA A 136 -3.27 -22.06 -5.46
C ALA A 136 -2.14 -21.39 -6.23
N ILE A 137 -0.93 -21.50 -5.69
CA ILE A 137 0.27 -20.84 -6.16
C ILE A 137 1.41 -21.85 -6.23
N ASP A 138 2.44 -21.53 -7.02
CA ASP A 138 3.75 -22.17 -6.91
C ASP A 138 4.59 -21.35 -5.92
N PRO A 139 4.95 -21.89 -4.75
CA PRO A 139 5.64 -21.13 -3.70
C PRO A 139 6.97 -20.52 -4.13
N GLU A 140 7.76 -21.19 -4.96
CA GLU A 140 9.08 -20.67 -5.39
C GLU A 140 8.91 -19.47 -6.33
N ASN A 141 8.01 -19.59 -7.30
CA ASN A 141 7.72 -18.53 -8.25
C ASN A 141 7.01 -17.34 -7.59
N GLU A 142 6.12 -17.62 -6.64
CA GLU A 142 5.43 -16.58 -5.86
C GLU A 142 6.42 -15.82 -4.98
N GLU A 143 7.30 -16.51 -4.24
CA GLU A 143 8.29 -15.87 -3.38
C GLU A 143 9.25 -14.99 -4.19
N ALA A 144 9.70 -15.47 -5.36
CA ALA A 144 10.54 -14.69 -6.27
C ALA A 144 9.84 -13.47 -6.90
N THR A 145 8.51 -13.40 -6.85
CA THR A 145 7.72 -12.31 -7.44
C THR A 145 7.25 -11.30 -6.39
N THR A 146 6.85 -11.76 -5.20
CA THR A 146 6.18 -10.91 -4.19
C THR A 146 6.90 -10.81 -2.85
N ASP A 147 7.93 -11.63 -2.62
CA ASP A 147 8.61 -11.78 -1.32
C ASP A 147 7.60 -11.93 -0.16
N LEU A 148 6.57 -12.76 -0.37
CA LEU A 148 5.43 -12.86 0.55
C LEU A 148 5.86 -13.32 1.95
N SER A 149 6.96 -14.08 2.05
CA SER A 149 7.55 -14.53 3.31
C SER A 149 7.85 -13.39 4.30
N LYS A 150 8.10 -12.16 3.81
CA LYS A 150 8.38 -10.99 4.66
C LYS A 150 7.20 -10.60 5.56
N PHE A 151 5.98 -10.97 5.19
CA PHE A 151 4.77 -10.67 5.93
C PHE A 151 4.29 -11.83 6.80
N LEU A 152 5.06 -12.91 6.88
CA LEU A 152 4.70 -14.07 7.68
C LEU A 152 4.82 -13.73 9.17
N VAL A 153 3.70 -13.85 9.88
CA VAL A 153 3.61 -13.52 11.32
C VAL A 153 3.97 -14.73 12.18
N GLU A 154 3.45 -15.90 11.82
CA GLU A 154 3.62 -17.16 12.55
C GLU A 154 3.59 -18.34 11.58
N GLY A 155 4.44 -19.35 11.82
CA GLY A 155 4.58 -20.52 10.96
C GLY A 155 5.81 -20.44 10.05
N GLU A 156 5.75 -21.20 8.95
CA GLU A 156 6.79 -21.30 7.92
C GLU A 156 6.14 -21.11 6.54
N MET A 157 6.91 -20.67 5.55
CA MET A 157 6.42 -20.47 4.19
C MET A 157 6.19 -21.82 3.50
N LEU A 158 5.30 -21.86 2.51
CA LEU A 158 5.04 -23.08 1.75
C LEU A 158 6.29 -23.51 0.97
N GLU A 159 6.57 -24.81 0.99
CA GLU A 159 7.62 -25.44 0.19
C GLU A 159 7.02 -26.36 -0.89
N ASN A 160 7.70 -26.50 -2.03
CA ASN A 160 7.21 -27.32 -3.15
C ASN A 160 7.11 -28.82 -2.85
N GLU A 161 7.87 -29.31 -1.87
CA GLU A 161 7.89 -30.73 -1.49
C GLU A 161 6.82 -31.08 -0.44
N GLU A 162 6.11 -30.08 0.09
CA GLU A 162 5.13 -30.26 1.16
C GLU A 162 3.69 -30.20 0.62
N SER A 163 2.82 -31.04 1.18
CA SER A 163 1.43 -31.14 0.75
C SER A 163 0.48 -31.07 1.94
N GLY A 164 -0.69 -30.47 1.72
CA GLY A 164 -1.72 -30.31 2.76
C GLY A 164 -1.49 -29.11 3.69
N GLN A 165 -0.49 -28.28 3.40
CA GLN A 165 -0.27 -27.01 4.09
C GLN A 165 -1.03 -25.87 3.40
N LEU A 166 -1.45 -24.89 4.19
CA LEU A 166 -2.24 -23.74 3.74
C LEU A 166 -1.72 -22.51 4.47
N LEU A 167 -1.56 -21.40 3.75
CA LEU A 167 -1.35 -20.09 4.36
C LEU A 167 -2.69 -19.39 4.51
N ILE A 168 -2.96 -18.94 5.73
CA ILE A 168 -4.16 -18.21 6.08
C ILE A 168 -3.78 -16.75 6.33
N GLY A 169 -4.51 -15.83 5.70
CA GLY A 169 -4.33 -14.40 5.96
C GLY A 169 -4.61 -14.09 7.42
N ALA A 170 -3.67 -13.41 8.09
CA ALA A 170 -3.81 -13.03 9.50
C ALA A 170 -5.10 -12.25 9.80
N THR A 171 -5.61 -11.51 8.82
CA THR A 171 -6.87 -10.76 8.92
C THR A 171 -8.11 -11.64 9.12
N LEU A 172 -8.04 -12.92 8.72
CA LEU A 172 -9.14 -13.88 8.85
C LEU A 172 -9.27 -14.45 10.27
N LEU A 173 -8.24 -14.27 11.10
CA LEU A 173 -8.14 -14.84 12.44
C LEU A 173 -8.33 -13.75 13.49
N GLN A 174 -9.21 -13.95 14.47
CA GLN A 174 -9.48 -12.95 15.51
C GLN A 174 -8.22 -12.63 16.33
N LYS A 175 -7.34 -13.62 16.54
CA LYS A 175 -6.09 -13.46 17.29
C LYS A 175 -5.18 -12.36 16.72
N TYR A 176 -5.22 -12.12 15.40
CA TYR A 176 -4.35 -11.16 14.72
C TYR A 176 -5.11 -9.99 14.07
N SER A 177 -6.44 -10.01 14.12
CA SER A 177 -7.29 -9.05 13.43
C SER A 177 -8.28 -8.40 14.40
N ASP A 178 -8.11 -7.10 14.63
CA ASP A 178 -9.11 -6.25 15.28
C ASP A 178 -10.19 -5.78 14.29
N PHE A 179 -10.17 -6.25 13.03
CA PHE A 179 -11.13 -5.88 11.99
C PHE A 179 -12.46 -6.66 12.12
N ALA A 180 -13.07 -6.62 13.31
CA ALA A 180 -14.39 -7.21 13.55
C ALA A 180 -15.54 -6.45 12.86
N ASP A 181 -15.29 -5.22 12.39
CA ASP A 181 -16.32 -4.37 11.78
C ASP A 181 -16.65 -4.72 10.31
N LEU A 182 -15.78 -5.46 9.61
CA LEU A 182 -15.94 -5.77 8.18
C LEU A 182 -16.46 -7.18 7.90
N PHE A 183 -16.08 -8.14 8.74
CA PHE A 183 -16.55 -9.52 8.74
C PHE A 183 -16.26 -10.13 10.10
N GLU A 184 -16.99 -11.18 10.49
CA GLU A 184 -16.71 -11.92 11.72
C GLU A 184 -15.47 -12.80 11.50
N PRO A 185 -14.33 -12.52 12.17
CA PRO A 185 -13.12 -13.31 12.01
C PRO A 185 -13.21 -14.62 12.80
N LEU A 186 -12.47 -15.64 12.36
CA LEU A 186 -12.46 -16.96 12.99
C LEU A 186 -11.82 -16.88 14.38
N VAL A 187 -12.55 -17.32 15.40
CA VAL A 187 -12.16 -17.28 16.81
C VAL A 187 -11.46 -18.56 17.26
N ASP A 188 -11.95 -19.73 16.82
CA ASP A 188 -11.50 -21.05 17.30
C ASP A 188 -10.68 -21.81 16.24
N VAL A 189 -9.47 -21.30 15.94
CA VAL A 189 -8.52 -21.86 14.95
C VAL A 189 -7.30 -22.47 15.63
#